data_AF-A0A3A1WV27-F1
#
_entry.id   AF-A0A3A1WV27-F1
#
_cell.length_a   1.000
_cell.length_b   1.000
_cell.length_c   1.000
_cell.angle_alpha   90.00
_cell.angle_beta   90.00
_cell.angle_gamma   90.00
#
_symmetry.space_group_name_H-M   'P 1'
#
loop_
_entity.id
_entity.type
_entity.pdbx_description
1 polymer ?
#
loop_
_entity_poly.entity_id
_entity_poly.type
_entity_poly.pdbx_seq_one_letter_code
_entity_poly.pdbx_strand_id
1 'polypeptide(L)' 'DFHDDVFDFVRYNANKALMNLGYPAKYSEEETHVSPEILAALSPAADENHDFFSGSGSSYIMGKSVETDDDDWDF' A
#
# COMPACT_ATOMS: atom_id res chain seq x y z
N ASP A 1 19.87 -16.38 9.88
CA ASP A 1 20.27 -15.28 10.75
C ASP A 1 19.65 -14.03 10.15
N PHE A 2 18.84 -13.29 10.90
CA PHE A 2 18.03 -12.16 10.40
C PHE A 2 18.59 -10.81 10.84
N HIS A 3 19.72 -10.82 11.55
CA HIS A 3 20.28 -9.60 12.14
C HIS A 3 20.63 -8.54 11.09
N ASP A 4 21.18 -8.95 9.95
CA ASP A 4 21.55 -8.01 8.87
C ASP A 4 20.30 -7.35 8.25
N ASP A 5 19.25 -8.13 7.97
CA ASP A 5 17.96 -7.60 7.46
C ASP A 5 17.34 -6.59 8.43
N VAL A 6 17.45 -6.86 9.74
CA VAL A 6 16.96 -5.94 10.77
C VAL A 6 17.80 -4.67 10.82
N PHE A 7 19.13 -4.76 10.68
CA PHE A 7 19.99 -3.58 10.67
C PHE A 7 19.75 -2.70 9.45
N ASP A 8 19.54 -3.28 8.27
CA ASP A 8 19.22 -2.53 7.06
C ASP A 8 17.86 -1.83 7.18
N PHE A 9 16.88 -2.51 7.80
CA PHE A 9 15.59 -1.90 8.10
C PHE A 9 15.67 -0.74 9.10
N VAL A 10 16.52 -0.84 10.13
CA VAL A 10 16.77 0.26 11.07
C VAL A 10 17.40 1.46 10.36
N ARG A 11 18.40 1.24 9.50
CA ARG A 11 19.05 2.29 8.71
C ARG A 11 18.08 2.96 7.73
N TYR A 12 17.22 2.16 7.08
CA TYR A 12 16.14 2.65 6.22
C TYR A 12 15.23 3.62 6.97
N ASN A 13 14.74 3.23 8.15
CA ASN A 13 13.87 4.08 8.97
C ASN A 13 14.60 5.32 9.53
N ALA A 14 15.88 5.20 9.87
CA ALA A 14 16.69 6.34 10.29
C ALA A 14 16.80 7.40 9.18
N ASN A 15 17.00 6.98 7.92
CA ASN A 15 16.98 7.88 6.77
C ASN A 15 15.61 8.57 6.62
N LYS A 16 14.49 7.84 6.78
CA LYS A 16 13.14 8.44 6.76
C LYS A 16 12.94 9.48 7.87
N ALA A 17 13.41 9.20 9.09
CA ALA A 17 13.34 10.16 10.19
C ALA A 17 14.14 11.44 9.90
N LEU A 18 15.34 11.32 9.33
CA LEU A 18 16.16 12.46 8.91
C LEU A 18 15.46 13.29 7.82
N MET A 19 14.90 12.63 6.81
CA MET A 19 14.15 13.30 5.73
C MET A 19 12.94 14.06 6.26
N ASN A 20 12.20 13.50 7.22
CA ASN A 20 11.06 14.17 7.85
C ASN A 20 11.46 15.46 8.59
N LEU A 21 12.72 15.56 9.02
CA LEU A 21 13.29 16.75 9.66
C LEU A 21 14.00 17.69 8.67
N GLY A 22 13.98 17.38 7.37
CA GLY A 22 14.63 18.16 6.32
C GLY A 22 16.15 17.93 6.19
N TYR A 23 16.69 16.92 6.86
CA TYR A 23 18.10 16.55 6.74
C TYR A 23 18.33 15.57 5.57
N PRO A 24 19.55 15.55 4.99
CA PRO A 24 19.90 14.54 3.99
C PRO A 24 19.95 13.13 4.60
N ALA A 25 19.79 12.13 3.73
CA ALA A 25 20.00 10.74 4.09
C ALA A 25 21.45 10.52 4.59
N LYS A 26 21.60 9.70 5.63
CA LYS A 26 22.90 9.37 6.22
C LYS A 26 23.48 8.08 5.64
N TYR A 27 22.64 7.08 5.41
CA TYR A 27 23.03 5.76 4.92
C TYR A 27 22.79 5.65 3.42
N SER A 28 23.65 4.90 2.73
CA SER A 28 23.54 4.63 1.29
C SER A 28 22.37 3.69 0.97
N GLU A 29 22.06 3.54 -0.31
CA GLU A 29 21.02 2.62 -0.79
C GLU A 29 21.38 1.16 -0.51
N GLU A 30 22.65 0.78 -0.63
CA GLU A 30 23.14 -0.57 -0.31
C GLU A 30 22.96 -0.91 1.18
N GLU A 31 23.22 0.05 2.07
CA GLU A 31 23.05 -0.10 3.54
C GLU A 31 21.58 -0.03 3.99
N THR A 32 20.65 0.25 3.08
CA THR A 32 19.21 0.37 3.38
C THR A 32 18.38 -0.56 2.51
N HIS A 33 19.00 -1.64 2.03
CA HIS A 33 18.34 -2.63 1.20
C HIS A 33 17.38 -3.48 2.04
N VAL A 34 16.11 -3.10 2.05
CA VAL A 34 15.04 -3.84 2.74
C VAL A 34 14.30 -4.70 1.73
N SER A 35 14.05 -5.95 2.08
CA SER A 35 13.29 -6.87 1.23
C SER A 35 11.90 -6.28 0.88
N PRO A 36 11.45 -6.38 -0.39
CA PRO A 36 10.15 -5.86 -0.81
C PRO A 36 8.97 -6.42 -0.03
N GLU A 37 9.06 -7.67 0.44
CA GLU A 37 8.03 -8.33 1.25
C GLU A 37 7.82 -7.62 2.59
N ILE A 38 8.90 -7.15 3.22
CA ILE A 38 8.84 -6.38 4.48
C ILE A 38 8.21 -5.01 4.23
N LEU A 39 8.55 -4.36 3.10
CA LEU A 39 7.96 -3.07 2.72
C LEU A 39 6.48 -3.17 2.37
N ALA A 40 6.06 -4.24 1.70
CA ALA A 40 4.64 -4.50 1.43
C ALA A 40 3.86 -4.75 2.74
N ALA A 41 4.48 -5.46 3.69
CA ALA A 41 3.88 -5.75 4.99
C ALA A 41 3.80 -4.53 5.94
N LEU A 42 4.49 -3.42 5.66
CA LEU A 42 4.40 -2.17 6.43
C LEU A 42 3.05 -1.45 6.26
N SER A 43 2.43 -1.62 5.09
CA SER A 43 1.12 -1.05 4.76
C SER A 43 0.21 -2.14 4.20
N PRO A 44 -0.16 -3.15 5.00
CA PRO A 44 -0.97 -4.28 4.55
C PRO A 44 -2.39 -3.85 4.15
N ALA A 45 -2.78 -2.61 4.48
CA ALA A 45 -4.05 -1.98 4.12
C ALA A 45 -3.96 -0.98 2.94
N ALA A 46 -2.77 -0.71 2.38
CA ALA A 46 -2.63 0.17 1.22
C ALA A 46 -3.00 -0.51 -0.11
N ASP A 47 -3.24 -1.82 -0.04
CA ASP A 47 -3.85 -2.63 -1.09
C ASP A 47 -5.14 -3.25 -0.53
N GLU A 48 -6.00 -2.40 0.06
CA GLU A 48 -7.45 -2.62 -0.05
C GLU A 48 -7.76 -2.50 -1.55
N ASN A 49 -7.33 -3.51 -2.32
CA ASN A 49 -7.95 -3.88 -3.57
C ASN A 49 -9.40 -4.07 -3.18
N HIS A 50 -10.19 -3.02 -3.39
CA HIS A 50 -11.60 -3.18 -3.65
C HIS A 50 -11.68 -3.97 -4.96
N ASP A 51 -11.42 -5.29 -4.89
CA ASP A 51 -12.01 -6.17 -5.86
C ASP A 51 -13.49 -5.81 -5.81
N PHE A 52 -14.08 -5.52 -6.96
CA PHE A 52 -15.50 -5.19 -7.06
C PHE A 52 -16.38 -6.29 -6.42
N PHE A 53 -15.80 -7.47 -6.16
CA PHE A 53 -16.37 -8.58 -5.39
C PHE A 53 -15.82 -8.77 -3.96
N SER A 54 -14.78 -8.05 -3.53
CA SER A 54 -14.35 -8.00 -2.13
C SER A 54 -14.89 -6.74 -1.47
N GLY A 55 -16.13 -6.84 -0.97
CA GLY A 55 -16.76 -5.84 -0.13
C GLY A 55 -16.06 -5.67 1.23
N SER A 56 -14.88 -5.06 1.24
CA SER A 56 -14.43 -4.26 2.37
C SER A 56 -13.92 -2.95 1.80
N GLY A 57 -14.72 -1.92 2.05
CA GLY A 57 -14.37 -0.53 1.96
C GLY A 57 -15.26 0.18 2.98
N SER A 58 -14.69 1.08 3.77
CA SER A 58 -15.44 1.85 4.78
C SER A 58 -16.36 2.93 4.17
N SER A 59 -16.94 2.65 3.00
CA SER A 59 -18.05 3.45 2.46
C SER A 59 -19.04 2.56 1.72
N TYR A 60 -20.31 2.64 2.13
CA TYR A 60 -21.41 2.02 1.42
C TYR A 60 -21.76 2.86 0.20
N ILE A 61 -21.54 2.33 -1.00
CA ILE A 61 -22.11 2.90 -2.23
C ILE A 61 -23.44 2.18 -2.47
N MET A 62 -24.56 2.88 -2.25
CA MET A 62 -25.87 2.35 -2.66
C MET A 62 -25.94 2.36 -4.19
N GLY A 63 -25.96 1.16 -4.79
CA GLY A 63 -26.24 1.00 -6.21
C GLY A 63 -27.62 1.56 -6.54
N LYS A 64 -27.68 2.49 -7.49
CA LYS A 64 -28.96 2.95 -8.03
C LYS A 64 -29.48 1.85 -8.96
N SER A 65 -30.54 1.17 -8.55
CA SER A 65 -31.31 0.30 -9.45
C SER A 65 -32.13 1.16 -10.40
N VAL A 66 -32.05 0.86 -11.69
CA VAL A 66 -32.95 1.39 -12.71
C VAL A 66 -33.72 0.19 -13.25
N GLU A 67 -35.02 0.35 -13.48
CA GLU A 67 -35.81 -0.68 -14.17
C GLU A 67 -35.32 -0.79 -15.60
N THR A 68 -35.13 -2.01 -16.08
CA THR A 68 -34.86 -2.27 -17.50
C THR A 68 -36.11 -1.93 -18.31
N ASP A 69 -35.92 -1.18 -19.40
CA ASP A 69 -36.95 -0.88 -20.39
C ASP A 69 -36.83 -1.86 -21.57
N ASP A 70 -37.92 -2.05 -22.33
CA ASP A 70 -37.94 -2.99 -23.46
C ASP A 70 -36.89 -2.62 -24.53
N ASP A 71 -36.57 -1.32 -24.67
CA ASP A 71 -35.56 -0.79 -25.60
C ASP A 71 -34.12 -1.23 -25.26
N ASP A 72 -33.85 -1.65 -24.00
CA ASP A 72 -32.54 -2.18 -23.60
C ASP A 72 -32.23 -3.55 -24.24
N TRP A 73 -33.23 -4.19 -24.84
CA TRP A 73 -33.16 -5.51 -25.43
C TRP A 73 -33.26 -5.53 -26.96
N ASP A 74 -33.34 -4.36 -27.61
CA ASP A 74 -33.29 -4.22 -29.06
C ASP A 74 -31.84 -4.19 -29.56
N PHE A 75 -31.34 -5.35 -30.02
CA PHE A 75 -29.99 -5.55 -30.60
C PHE A 75 -29.91 -5.33 -32.12
#